data_AF-A0A7T5ELF0-F1
#
_entry.id   AF-A0A7T5ELF0-F1
#
_cell.length_a   1.000
_cell.length_b   1.000
_cell.length_c   1.000
_cell.angle_alpha   90.00
_cell.angle_beta   90.00
_cell.angle_gamma   90.00
#
_symmetry.space_group_name_H-M   'P 1'
#
loop_
_entity.id
_entity.type
_entity.pdbx_description
1 polymer ?
#
loop_
_entity_poly.entity_id
_entity_poly.type
_entity_poly.pdbx_seq_one_letter_code
_entity_poly.pdbx_strand_id
1 'polypeptide(L)' 'MTQDDVLLQIEQLRQQLNEKYKEQETITTDMIELSVRLDHLLNQLHLHP' A
#
# COMPACT_ATOMS: atom_id res chain seq x y z
N MET A 1 -8.77 -2.93 14.18
CA MET A 1 -7.69 -3.61 13.43
C MET A 1 -6.50 -3.73 14.36
N THR A 2 -5.88 -4.91 14.41
CA THR A 2 -4.63 -5.11 15.14
C THR A 2 -3.45 -4.60 14.32
N GLN A 3 -2.29 -4.40 14.95
CA GLN A 3 -1.06 -4.02 14.25
C GLN A 3 -0.69 -5.07 13.18
N ASP A 4 -0.89 -6.36 13.47
CA ASP A 4 -0.65 -7.45 12.51
C ASP A 4 -1.60 -7.37 11.30
N ASP A 5 -2.86 -7.00 11.49
CA ASP A 5 -3.81 -6.79 10.38
C ASP A 5 -3.38 -5.63 9.47
N VAL A 6 -2.75 -4.58 10.03
CA VAL A 6 -2.25 -3.43 9.28
C VAL A 6 -1.01 -3.82 8.48
N LEU A 7 -0.08 -4.56 9.10
CA LEU A 7 1.13 -5.05 8.43
C LEU A 7 0.79 -5.99 7.26
N LEU A 8 -0.15 -6.90 7.45
CA LEU A 8 -0.61 -7.79 6.39
C LEU A 8 -1.21 -7.01 5.20
N GLN A 9 -2.02 -5.99 5.48
CA GLN A 9 -2.59 -5.14 4.42
C GLN A 9 -1.53 -4.33 3.67
N ILE A 10 -0.49 -3.85 4.38
CA ILE A 10 0.66 -3.18 3.75
C ILE A 10 1.38 -4.13 2.80
N GLU A 11 1.64 -5.37 3.24
CA GLU A 11 2.33 -6.37 2.42
C GLU A 11 1.52 -6.69 1.15
N GLN A 12 0.21 -6.91 1.28
CA GLN A 12 -0.69 -7.13 0.16
C GLN A 12 -0.74 -5.95 -0.82
N LEU A 13 -0.74 -4.71 -0.32
CA LEU A 13 -0.71 -3.51 -1.15
C LEU A 13 0.63 -3.32 -1.87
N ARG A 14 1.74 -3.61 -1.19
CA ARG A 14 3.08 -3.59 -1.78
C ARG A 14 3.21 -4.59 -2.93
N GLN A 15 2.66 -5.79 -2.75
CA GLN A 15 2.68 -6.82 -3.78
C GLN A 15 1.86 -6.41 -5.01
N GLN A 16 0.63 -5.95 -4.82
CA GLN A 16 -0.24 -5.48 -5.91
C GLN A 16 0.37 -4.30 -6.68
N LEU A 17 0.98 -3.34 -5.98
CA LEU A 17 1.70 -2.23 -6.63
C LEU A 17 2.86 -2.76 -7.46
N ASN A 18 3.68 -3.66 -6.93
CA ASN A 18 4.81 -4.24 -7.65
C ASN A 18 4.39 -5.02 -8.90
N GLU A 19 3.26 -5.72 -8.85
CA GLU A 19 2.70 -6.40 -10.02
C GLU A 19 2.26 -5.38 -11.07
N LYS A 20 1.50 -4.35 -10.67
CA LYS A 20 1.10 -3.27 -11.59
C LYS A 20 2.30 -2.52 -12.18
N TYR A 21 3.36 -2.27 -11.41
CA TYR A 21 4.60 -1.65 -11.90
C TYR A 21 5.35 -2.51 -12.93
N LYS A 22 5.22 -3.85 -12.88
CA LYS A 22 5.84 -4.75 -13.85
C LYS A 22 5.05 -4.81 -15.15
N GLU A 23 3.73 -4.70 -15.07
CA GLU A 23 2.84 -4.83 -16.22
C GLU A 23 2.62 -3.51 -16.97
N GLN A 24 2.70 -2.38 -16.27
CA GLN A 24 2.39 -1.07 -16.83
C GLN A 24 3.64 -0.21 -17.03
N GLU A 25 3.85 0.25 -18.26
CA GLU A 25 4.95 1.17 -18.60
C GLU A 25 4.71 2.60 -18.09
N THR A 26 3.49 2.91 -17.66
CA THR A 26 3.10 4.25 -17.19
C THR A 26 2.35 4.16 -15.87
N ILE A 27 2.50 5.20 -15.04
CA ILE A 27 1.77 5.31 -13.78
C ILE A 27 0.30 5.57 -14.08
N THR A 28 -0.57 4.66 -13.69
CA THR A 28 -2.02 4.83 -13.81
C THR A 28 -2.65 5.36 -12.54
N THR A 29 -3.87 5.87 -12.67
CA THR A 29 -4.66 6.39 -11.55
C THR A 29 -4.86 5.35 -10.45
N ASP A 30 -5.11 4.09 -10.82
CA ASP A 30 -5.20 2.97 -9.87
C ASP A 30 -3.94 2.82 -9.01
N MET A 31 -2.76 2.99 -9.61
CA MET A 31 -1.48 2.87 -8.90
C MET A 31 -1.28 4.03 -7.93
N ILE A 32 -1.75 5.23 -8.29
CA ILE A 32 -1.75 6.37 -7.38
C ILE A 32 -2.70 6.10 -6.21
N GLU A 33 -3.91 5.61 -6.46
CA GLU A 33 -4.87 5.29 -5.40
C GLU A 33 -4.36 4.22 -4.43
N LEU A 34 -3.74 3.15 -4.95
CA LEU A 34 -3.08 2.14 -4.15
C LEU A 34 -1.91 2.71 -3.33
N SER A 35 -1.16 3.65 -3.89
CA SER A 35 -0.06 4.32 -3.19
C SER A 35 -0.56 5.22 -2.05
N VAL A 36 -1.68 5.94 -2.25
CA VAL A 36 -2.33 6.74 -1.20
C VAL A 36 -2.85 5.84 -0.07
N ARG A 37 -3.46 4.69 -0.43
CA ARG A 37 -3.96 3.73 0.55
C ARG A 37 -2.83 3.12 1.38
N LEU A 38 -1.70 2.83 0.75
CA LEU A 38 -0.49 2.38 1.43
C LEU A 38 0.06 3.45 2.40
N ASP A 39 0.09 4.71 1.98
CA ASP A 39 0.54 5.82 2.82
C ASP A 39 -0.33 5.97 4.09
N HIS A 40 -1.66 5.87 3.94
CA HIS A 40 -2.58 5.87 5.08
C HIS A 40 -2.29 4.73 6.08
N LEU A 41 -2.01 3.52 5.60
CA LEU A 41 -1.70 2.38 6.48
C LEU A 41 -0.35 2.56 7.19
N LEU A 42 0.65 3.11 6.50
CA LEU A 42 1.95 3.41 7.10
C LEU A 42 1.83 4.49 8.19
N ASN A 43 1.02 5.52 7.94
CA ASN A 43 0.74 6.55 8.93
C ASN A 43 0.02 5.99 10.17
N GLN A 44 -0.85 4.99 10.01
CA GLN A 44 -1.48 4.29 11.13
C GLN A 44 -0.47 3.54 12.01
N LEU A 45 0.60 2.99 11.43
CA LEU A 45 1.70 2.39 12.20
C LEU A 45 2.52 3.45 12.95
N HIS A 46 2.75 4.60 12.34
CA HIS A 46 3.54 5.68 12.93
C HIS A 46 2.78 6.48 14.01
N LEU A 47 1.45 6.35 14.07
CA LEU A 47 0.60 6.96 15.09
C LEU A 47 0.64 6.22 16.44
N HIS A 48 1.38 5.11 16.55
CA HIS A 48 1.69 4.48 17.82
C HIS A 48 3.00 5.08 18.39
N PRO A 49 2.95 5.85 19.51
CA PRO A 49 4.15 6.31 20.21
C PRO A 49 4.93 5.16 20.86
#